data_AF-A0A0F9U6D2-F1
#
_entry.id   AF-A0A0F9U6D2-F1
#
_cell.length_a   1.000
_cell.length_b   1.000
_cell.length_c   1.000
_cell.angle_alpha   90.00
_cell.angle_beta   90.00
_cell.angle_gamma   90.00
#
_symmetry.space_group_name_H-M   'P 1'
#
loop_
_entity.id
_entity.type
_entity.pdbx_description
1 polymer ?
#
loop_
_entity_poly.entity_id
_entity_poly.type
_entity_poly.pdbx_seq_one_letter_code
_entity_poly.pdbx_strand_id
1 'polypeptide(L)'
;MRTVAEIQKYVQDTSNDSSAKTQTAIQSYINILIKDVKRQLKINYEINTTTLTTIASTGTYELPMNYRQAISCIITVGSVDYPIQPIASRDQWDDLVTGDGSTAASDYPSFFFIRPIGTSSGYKISFYPILSSAGNSIKVKYYSYFRDVSSNDFTDKIAGTVSIVNGAAVVTGVGTAFAATDVGRYIRFDTDGFWYKITSFATATSITIDRNYEGTTISGGNYKLGTVPPIPEDATEIVARFTLQRLWEKREDMSIAGGKASYYEDRAKRALKSLRKDIEEMYDSPYVHTLPRDLLPVNPNNYPTGLS
;
A
#
# COMPACT_ATOMS: atom_id res chain seq x y z
N MET A 1 -4.13 10.42 12.16
CA MET A 1 -3.46 10.61 10.85
C MET A 1 -4.06 11.78 10.10
N ARG A 2 -3.28 12.50 9.28
CA ARG A 2 -3.75 13.61 8.43
C ARG A 2 -3.86 13.21 6.95
N THR A 3 -4.86 13.71 6.24
CA THR A 3 -4.95 13.54 4.77
C THR A 3 -3.95 14.44 4.04
N VAL A 4 -3.64 14.13 2.79
CA VAL A 4 -2.82 15.00 1.93
C VAL A 4 -3.48 16.37 1.72
N ALA A 5 -4.82 16.44 1.72
CA ALA A 5 -5.58 17.69 1.66
C ALA A 5 -5.40 18.53 2.94
N GLU A 6 -5.40 17.89 4.11
CA GLU A 6 -5.14 18.56 5.39
C GLU A 6 -3.69 19.07 5.49
N ILE A 7 -2.72 18.31 4.96
CA ILE A 7 -1.33 18.75 4.85
C ILE A 7 -1.25 19.99 3.95
N GLN A 8 -1.87 19.96 2.76
CA GLN A 8 -1.92 21.11 1.85
C GLN A 8 -2.53 22.33 2.56
N LYS A 9 -3.70 22.18 3.18
CA LYS A 9 -4.39 23.26 3.89
C LYS A 9 -3.51 23.89 4.96
N TYR A 10 -2.85 23.07 5.79
CA TYR A 10 -1.94 23.57 6.83
C TYR A 10 -0.79 24.41 6.24
N VAL A 11 -0.20 23.97 5.12
CA VAL A 11 0.87 24.73 4.44
C VAL A 11 0.34 26.05 3.87
N GLN A 12 -0.86 26.05 3.28
CA GLN A 12 -1.50 27.26 2.76
C GLN A 12 -1.78 28.28 3.87
N ASP A 13 -2.40 27.83 4.96
CA ASP A 13 -2.74 28.67 6.12
C ASP A 13 -1.46 29.25 6.76
N THR A 14 -0.40 28.44 6.91
CA THR A 14 0.87 28.90 7.50
C THR A 14 1.63 29.86 6.59
N SER A 15 1.54 29.66 5.27
CA SER A 15 2.23 30.50 4.29
C SER A 15 1.44 31.75 3.90
N ASN A 16 0.18 31.86 4.35
CA ASN A 16 -0.82 32.86 3.96
C ASN A 16 -0.96 33.00 2.43
N ASP A 17 -0.84 31.88 1.70
CA ASP A 17 -0.91 31.87 0.23
C ASP A 17 -1.77 30.70 -0.26
N SER A 18 -2.94 31.05 -0.78
CA SER A 18 -3.92 30.12 -1.35
C SER A 18 -3.99 30.19 -2.87
N SER A 19 -3.05 30.87 -3.54
CA SER A 19 -3.06 31.02 -5.00
C SER A 19 -2.94 29.67 -5.73
N ALA A 20 -3.56 29.55 -6.91
CA ALA A 20 -3.57 28.29 -7.67
C ALA A 20 -2.15 27.81 -8.06
N LYS A 21 -1.23 28.74 -8.32
CA LYS A 21 0.19 28.43 -8.59
C LYS A 21 0.85 27.81 -7.36
N THR A 22 0.67 28.42 -6.19
CA THR A 22 1.22 27.90 -4.93
C THR A 22 0.62 26.56 -4.56
N GLN A 23 -0.69 26.35 -4.78
CA GLN A 23 -1.33 25.04 -4.58
C GLN A 23 -0.67 23.94 -5.43
N THR A 24 -0.47 24.19 -6.72
CA THR A 24 0.16 23.22 -7.63
C THR A 24 1.59 22.89 -7.20
N ALA A 25 2.35 23.90 -6.74
CA ALA A 25 3.69 23.71 -6.21
C ALA A 25 3.69 22.89 -4.91
N ILE A 26 2.78 23.20 -3.98
CA ILE A 26 2.60 22.45 -2.72
C ILE A 26 2.30 20.98 -3.00
N GLN A 27 1.37 20.68 -3.91
CA GLN A 27 1.02 19.30 -4.27
C GLN A 27 2.23 18.53 -4.82
N SER A 28 3.02 19.17 -5.68
CA SER A 28 4.25 18.59 -6.24
C SER A 28 5.30 18.34 -5.15
N TYR A 29 5.48 19.28 -4.22
CA TYR A 29 6.42 19.13 -3.11
C TYR A 29 6.00 18.06 -2.11
N ILE A 30 4.72 17.98 -1.75
CA ILE A 30 4.19 16.93 -0.88
C ILE A 30 4.49 15.55 -1.48
N ASN A 31 4.24 15.35 -2.78
CA ASN A 31 4.55 14.09 -3.47
C ASN A 31 6.02 13.69 -3.37
N ILE A 32 6.92 14.63 -3.64
CA ILE A 32 8.37 14.38 -3.56
C ILE A 32 8.78 14.10 -2.10
N LEU A 33 8.29 14.90 -1.16
CA LEU A 33 8.69 14.84 0.24
C LEU A 33 8.14 13.61 0.97
N ILE A 34 6.96 13.11 0.62
CA ILE A 34 6.48 11.81 1.12
C ILE A 34 7.49 10.71 0.76
N LYS A 35 7.97 10.69 -0.49
CA LYS A 35 8.97 9.70 -0.93
C LYS A 35 10.31 9.88 -0.21
N ASP A 36 10.77 11.13 -0.06
CA ASP A 36 12.03 11.44 0.61
C ASP A 36 12.00 11.09 2.10
N VAL A 37 10.92 11.45 2.82
CA VAL A 37 10.75 11.12 4.24
C VAL A 37 10.66 9.62 4.44
N LYS A 38 9.92 8.89 3.59
CA LYS A 38 9.92 7.40 3.64
C LYS A 38 11.33 6.87 3.48
N ARG A 39 12.08 7.37 2.48
CA ARG A 39 13.49 7.00 2.22
C ARG A 39 14.36 7.15 3.46
N GLN A 40 14.23 8.27 4.16
CA GLN A 40 15.02 8.59 5.34
C GLN A 40 14.62 7.75 6.57
N LEU A 41 13.33 7.41 6.69
CA LEU A 41 12.80 6.53 7.72
C LEU A 41 13.02 5.03 7.42
N LYS A 42 13.59 4.68 6.25
CA LYS A 42 13.79 3.30 5.77
C LYS A 42 12.50 2.47 5.67
N ILE A 43 11.34 3.12 5.58
CA ILE A 43 10.01 2.51 5.40
C ILE A 43 9.60 2.51 3.92
N ASN A 44 10.55 2.21 3.05
CA ASN A 44 10.50 2.61 1.64
C ASN A 44 9.46 1.85 0.81
N TYR A 45 8.85 0.82 1.37
CA TYR A 45 8.03 -0.12 0.65
C TYR A 45 6.73 -0.37 1.39
N GLU A 46 5.64 -0.27 0.65
CA GLU A 46 4.39 -0.87 1.08
C GLU A 46 4.43 -2.36 0.77
N ILE A 47 3.97 -3.15 1.73
CA ILE A 47 3.75 -4.57 1.56
C ILE A 47 2.31 -4.71 1.08
N ASN A 48 2.16 -5.10 -0.18
CA ASN A 48 0.87 -5.35 -0.79
C ASN A 48 0.73 -6.84 -1.13
N THR A 49 -0.51 -7.29 -1.22
CA THR A 49 -0.86 -8.64 -1.66
C THR A 49 -1.78 -8.52 -2.87
N THR A 50 -1.40 -9.18 -3.96
CA THR A 50 -2.28 -9.37 -5.12
C THR A 50 -2.80 -10.79 -5.12
N THR A 51 -4.05 -10.96 -5.55
CA THR A 51 -4.67 -12.26 -5.71
C THR A 51 -4.91 -12.50 -7.20
N LEU A 52 -4.35 -13.59 -7.71
CA LEU A 52 -4.51 -14.05 -9.09
C LEU A 52 -5.34 -15.34 -9.07
N THR A 53 -6.23 -15.51 -10.03
CA THR A 53 -7.00 -16.75 -10.18
C THR A 53 -6.31 -17.66 -11.17
N THR A 54 -6.14 -18.93 -10.84
CA THR A 54 -5.49 -19.89 -11.74
C THR A 54 -6.34 -20.13 -12.98
N ILE A 55 -5.67 -20.26 -14.12
CA ILE A 55 -6.23 -20.71 -15.39
C ILE A 55 -5.53 -22.04 -15.72
N ALA A 56 -6.31 -23.05 -16.14
CA ALA A 56 -5.78 -24.35 -16.50
C ALA A 56 -4.72 -24.22 -17.61
N SER A 57 -3.66 -25.02 -17.51
CA SER A 57 -2.52 -25.05 -18.42
C SER A 57 -1.79 -23.70 -18.58
N THR A 58 -2.00 -22.75 -17.65
CA THR A 58 -1.34 -21.44 -17.67
C THR A 58 -0.32 -21.35 -16.56
N GLY A 59 0.95 -21.28 -16.93
CA GLY A 59 2.08 -21.17 -15.98
C GLY A 59 2.60 -19.76 -15.78
N THR A 60 2.02 -18.72 -16.38
CA THR A 60 2.53 -17.34 -16.28
C THR A 60 1.42 -16.32 -16.11
N TYR A 61 1.61 -15.39 -15.18
CA TYR A 61 0.64 -14.34 -14.84
C TYR A 61 1.33 -12.98 -14.77
N GLU A 62 0.58 -11.92 -15.05
CA GLU A 62 1.08 -10.54 -14.96
C GLU A 62 0.97 -10.03 -13.52
N LEU A 63 2.05 -9.42 -13.04
CA LEU A 63 2.07 -8.77 -11.75
C LEU A 63 1.58 -7.32 -11.91
N PRO A 64 0.99 -6.73 -10.84
CA PRO A 64 0.54 -5.34 -10.87
C PRO A 64 1.65 -4.36 -11.26
N MET A 65 1.30 -3.25 -11.92
CA MET A 65 2.27 -2.23 -12.36
C MET A 65 3.07 -1.60 -11.21
N ASN A 66 2.52 -1.61 -9.99
CA ASN A 66 3.23 -1.13 -8.82
C ASN A 66 4.17 -2.18 -8.21
N TYR A 67 4.31 -3.37 -8.79
CA TYR A 67 5.23 -4.40 -8.30
C TYR A 67 6.70 -3.92 -8.33
N ARG A 68 7.43 -4.22 -7.25
CA ARG A 68 8.87 -4.01 -7.17
C ARG A 68 9.62 -5.31 -6.89
N GLN A 69 9.25 -6.03 -5.84
CA GLN A 69 9.95 -7.25 -5.42
C GLN A 69 9.03 -8.18 -4.62
N ALA A 70 8.98 -9.46 -4.98
CA ALA A 70 8.23 -10.46 -4.24
C ALA A 70 8.87 -10.77 -2.88
N ILE A 71 8.02 -10.97 -1.88
CA ILE A 71 8.38 -11.38 -0.52
C ILE A 71 8.01 -12.85 -0.33
N SER A 72 6.79 -13.23 -0.69
CA SER A 72 6.31 -14.60 -0.63
C SER A 72 5.21 -14.86 -1.67
N CYS A 73 5.05 -16.11 -2.06
CA CYS A 73 3.97 -16.57 -2.92
C CYS A 73 3.34 -17.83 -2.32
N ILE A 74 2.01 -17.85 -2.28
CA ILE A 74 1.21 -18.95 -1.76
C ILE A 74 0.13 -19.26 -2.80
N ILE A 75 -0.15 -20.55 -3.01
CA ILE A 75 -1.34 -21.01 -3.72
C ILE A 75 -2.31 -21.66 -2.75
N THR A 76 -3.56 -21.26 -2.80
CA THR A 76 -4.66 -21.87 -2.06
C THR A 76 -5.39 -22.85 -2.99
N VAL A 77 -5.34 -24.15 -2.66
CA VAL A 77 -6.09 -25.21 -3.34
C VAL A 77 -7.12 -25.76 -2.37
N GLY A 78 -8.41 -25.64 -2.72
CA GLY A 78 -9.49 -25.91 -1.77
C GLY A 78 -9.40 -24.98 -0.54
N SER A 79 -9.08 -25.54 0.62
CA SER A 79 -8.93 -24.79 1.89
C SER A 79 -7.50 -24.79 2.44
N VAL A 80 -6.53 -25.29 1.68
CA VAL A 80 -5.15 -25.44 2.13
C VAL A 80 -4.23 -24.49 1.36
N ASP A 81 -3.39 -23.78 2.11
CA ASP A 81 -2.39 -22.83 1.60
C ASP A 81 -1.03 -23.52 1.45
N TYR A 82 -0.48 -23.55 0.24
CA TYR A 82 0.81 -24.14 -0.08
C TYR A 82 1.84 -23.05 -0.41
N PRO A 83 2.95 -22.96 0.33
CA PRO A 83 4.01 -22.00 0.02
C PRO A 83 4.80 -22.44 -1.23
N ILE A 84 5.07 -21.48 -2.11
CA ILE A 84 5.85 -21.70 -3.34
C ILE A 84 7.23 -21.07 -3.16
N GLN A 85 8.28 -21.79 -3.55
CA GLN A 85 9.66 -21.33 -3.37
C GLN A 85 10.12 -20.43 -4.52
N PRO A 86 10.78 -19.29 -4.23
CA PRO A 86 11.37 -18.45 -5.27
C PRO A 86 12.62 -19.11 -5.85
N ILE A 87 12.75 -19.06 -7.18
CA ILE A 87 14.01 -19.26 -7.88
C ILE A 87 14.54 -17.87 -8.27
N ALA A 88 15.77 -17.56 -7.88
CA ALA A 88 16.38 -16.26 -8.14
C ALA A 88 17.17 -16.22 -9.45
N SER A 89 17.81 -17.33 -9.83
CA SER A 89 18.65 -17.40 -11.03
C SER A 89 17.83 -17.76 -12.26
N ARG A 90 18.11 -17.07 -13.36
CA ARG A 90 17.52 -17.37 -14.67
C ARG A 90 17.96 -18.74 -15.17
N ASP A 91 19.23 -19.08 -14.99
CA ASP A 91 19.79 -20.34 -15.47
C ASP A 91 19.17 -21.54 -14.74
N GLN A 92 19.01 -21.44 -13.42
CA GLN A 92 18.32 -22.47 -12.62
C GLN A 92 16.86 -22.66 -13.06
N TRP A 93 16.19 -21.57 -13.43
CA TRP A 93 14.82 -21.66 -13.95
C TRP A 93 14.78 -22.35 -15.31
N ASP A 94 15.68 -21.99 -16.22
CA ASP A 94 15.73 -22.58 -17.55
C ASP A 94 16.14 -24.06 -17.50
N ASP A 95 17.07 -24.44 -16.61
CA ASP A 95 17.43 -25.84 -16.34
C ASP A 95 16.24 -26.65 -15.80
N LEU A 96 15.47 -26.08 -14.87
CA LEU A 96 14.28 -26.73 -14.30
C LEU A 96 13.20 -26.99 -15.36
N VAL A 97 12.92 -25.98 -16.19
CA VAL A 97 11.88 -26.08 -17.24
C VAL A 97 12.33 -26.98 -18.40
N THR A 98 13.63 -27.01 -18.71
CA THR A 98 14.18 -27.82 -19.80
C THR A 98 14.42 -29.27 -19.39
N GLY A 99 14.88 -29.50 -18.16
CA GLY A 99 15.29 -30.82 -17.67
C GLY A 99 14.14 -31.82 -17.43
N ASP A 100 12.94 -31.33 -17.11
CA ASP A 100 11.78 -32.16 -16.76
C ASP A 100 10.65 -32.09 -17.83
N GLY A 101 10.94 -31.43 -18.96
CA GLY A 101 9.99 -31.19 -20.04
C GLY A 101 8.97 -30.11 -19.65
N SER A 102 8.87 -29.06 -20.47
CA SER A 102 8.02 -27.87 -20.25
C SER A 102 6.50 -28.10 -20.05
N THR A 103 6.04 -29.35 -19.91
CA THR A 103 4.65 -29.78 -19.83
C THR A 103 4.24 -30.34 -18.46
N ALA A 104 5.14 -30.44 -17.48
CA ALA A 104 4.79 -30.90 -16.14
C ALA A 104 3.68 -30.02 -15.56
N ALA A 105 2.54 -30.61 -15.21
CA ALA A 105 1.36 -29.92 -14.69
C ALA A 105 0.98 -30.44 -13.29
N SER A 106 0.67 -29.53 -12.37
CA SER A 106 0.23 -29.82 -11.01
C SER A 106 -0.58 -28.65 -10.45
N ASP A 107 -1.56 -28.94 -9.59
CA ASP A 107 -2.28 -27.91 -8.84
C ASP A 107 -1.43 -27.32 -7.70
N TYR A 108 -0.26 -27.91 -7.44
CA TYR A 108 0.65 -27.55 -6.35
C TYR A 108 2.02 -27.12 -6.92
N PRO A 109 2.15 -25.97 -7.60
CA PRO A 109 3.44 -25.47 -8.07
C PRO A 109 4.44 -25.41 -6.92
N SER A 110 5.65 -25.93 -7.15
CA SER A 110 6.72 -25.96 -6.15
C SER A 110 7.58 -24.70 -6.22
N PHE A 111 7.75 -24.15 -7.42
CA PHE A 111 8.65 -23.04 -7.68
C PHE A 111 7.97 -21.90 -8.43
N PHE A 112 8.45 -20.68 -8.19
CA PHE A 112 8.11 -19.52 -9.01
C PHE A 112 9.35 -18.72 -9.39
N PHE A 113 9.29 -18.09 -10.56
CA PHE A 113 10.31 -17.19 -11.08
C PHE A 113 9.68 -15.90 -11.59
N ILE A 114 10.34 -14.78 -11.33
CA ILE A 114 9.84 -13.47 -11.75
C ILE A 114 10.78 -12.89 -12.80
N ARG A 115 10.20 -12.44 -13.91
CA ARG A 115 10.94 -11.85 -15.02
C ARG A 115 10.30 -10.56 -15.52
N PRO A 116 11.09 -9.62 -16.07
CA PRO A 116 10.55 -8.44 -16.74
C PRO A 116 9.73 -8.86 -17.97
N ILE A 117 8.70 -8.07 -18.29
CA ILE A 117 7.89 -8.25 -19.49
C ILE A 117 8.65 -7.69 -20.69
N GLY A 118 9.61 -8.43 -21.25
CA GLY A 118 10.26 -8.11 -22.54
C GLY A 118 10.32 -6.62 -22.90
N THR A 119 9.59 -6.21 -23.95
CA THR A 119 9.55 -4.84 -24.48
C THR A 119 8.60 -3.88 -23.75
N SER A 120 7.92 -4.32 -22.69
CA SER A 120 6.91 -3.54 -21.95
C SER A 120 7.32 -3.31 -20.50
N SER A 121 6.88 -2.19 -19.91
CA SER A 121 7.06 -1.96 -18.47
C SER A 121 6.18 -2.92 -17.66
N GLY A 122 6.79 -3.79 -16.86
CA GLY A 122 6.08 -4.67 -15.94
C GLY A 122 6.83 -5.96 -15.65
N TYR A 123 6.23 -6.81 -14.82
CA TYR A 123 6.80 -8.10 -14.42
C TYR A 123 5.77 -9.21 -14.59
N LYS A 124 6.25 -10.40 -14.96
CA LYS A 124 5.48 -11.64 -14.98
C LYS A 124 6.02 -12.60 -13.95
N ILE A 125 5.12 -13.28 -13.27
CA ILE A 125 5.43 -14.43 -12.40
C ILE A 125 5.14 -15.70 -13.18
N SER A 126 6.10 -16.62 -13.20
CA SER A 126 5.99 -17.92 -13.84
C SER A 126 6.09 -19.02 -12.78
N PHE A 127 5.33 -20.10 -12.94
CA PHE A 127 5.20 -21.20 -12.00
C PHE A 127 5.65 -22.53 -12.59
N TYR A 128 6.25 -23.37 -11.75
CA TYR A 128 6.66 -24.73 -12.09
C TYR A 128 6.32 -25.72 -10.96
N PRO A 129 5.66 -26.85 -11.25
CA PRO A 129 4.97 -27.22 -12.50
C PRO A 129 3.87 -26.22 -12.92
N ILE A 130 3.39 -26.27 -14.17
CA ILE A 130 2.28 -25.41 -14.62
C ILE A 130 0.96 -25.84 -13.97
N LEU A 131 0.00 -24.93 -13.87
CA LEU A 131 -1.24 -25.19 -13.15
C LEU A 131 -2.17 -26.11 -13.96
N SER A 132 -2.60 -27.22 -13.36
CA SER A 132 -3.51 -28.17 -14.03
C SER A 132 -4.96 -27.71 -14.04
N SER A 133 -5.43 -27.08 -12.96
CA SER A 133 -6.83 -26.70 -12.75
C SER A 133 -7.00 -25.18 -12.66
N ALA A 134 -8.17 -24.70 -13.11
CA ALA A 134 -8.60 -23.32 -12.95
C ALA A 134 -9.31 -23.09 -11.61
N GLY A 135 -9.36 -21.84 -11.13
CA GLY A 135 -10.17 -21.43 -9.98
C GLY A 135 -9.47 -21.48 -8.62
N ASN A 136 -8.21 -21.90 -8.56
CA ASN A 136 -7.39 -21.77 -7.35
C ASN A 136 -6.91 -20.33 -7.18
N SER A 137 -6.58 -19.92 -5.96
CA SER A 137 -6.16 -18.55 -5.65
C SER A 137 -4.67 -18.48 -5.40
N ILE A 138 -3.94 -17.69 -6.17
CA ILE A 138 -2.52 -17.39 -5.96
C ILE A 138 -2.42 -16.04 -5.25
N LYS A 139 -1.82 -16.02 -4.07
CA LYS A 139 -1.52 -14.80 -3.31
C LYS A 139 -0.04 -14.49 -3.42
N VAL A 140 0.30 -13.37 -4.04
CA VAL A 140 1.68 -12.86 -4.10
C VAL A 140 1.79 -11.67 -3.17
N LYS A 141 2.65 -11.79 -2.16
CA LYS A 141 3.02 -10.69 -1.25
C LYS A 141 4.27 -10.02 -1.80
N TYR A 142 4.26 -8.71 -1.99
CA TYR A 142 5.34 -7.98 -2.64
C TYR A 142 5.53 -6.57 -2.09
N TYR A 143 6.75 -6.07 -2.18
CA TYR A 143 7.05 -4.65 -2.06
C TYR A 143 6.53 -3.92 -3.29
N SER A 144 5.79 -2.84 -3.10
CA SER A 144 5.29 -2.02 -4.20
C SER A 144 5.91 -0.62 -4.26
N TYR A 145 5.93 -0.04 -5.46
CA TYR A 145 6.16 1.38 -5.66
C TYR A 145 4.97 2.19 -5.15
N PHE A 146 5.28 3.36 -4.60
CA PHE A 146 4.26 4.33 -4.22
C PHE A 146 3.70 4.99 -5.47
N ARG A 147 2.36 5.01 -5.57
CA ARG A 147 1.66 5.80 -6.59
C ARG A 147 1.74 7.27 -6.19
N ASP A 148 2.02 8.14 -7.15
CA ASP A 148 1.90 9.58 -6.91
C ASP A 148 0.48 10.00 -6.57
N VAL A 149 0.37 10.91 -5.60
CA VAL A 149 -0.89 11.54 -5.19
C VAL A 149 -1.35 12.43 -6.34
N SER A 150 -2.50 12.13 -6.90
CA SER A 150 -3.09 12.92 -7.99
C SER A 150 -3.72 14.22 -7.45
N SER A 151 -4.00 15.19 -8.32
CA SER A 151 -4.72 16.41 -7.93
C SER A 151 -6.07 16.10 -7.24
N ASN A 152 -6.76 15.05 -7.70
CA ASN A 152 -8.04 14.59 -7.12
C ASN A 152 -7.90 14.00 -5.71
N ASP A 153 -6.69 13.66 -5.27
CA ASP A 153 -6.44 13.17 -3.91
C ASP A 153 -6.30 14.31 -2.89
N PHE A 154 -6.10 15.55 -3.34
CA PHE A 154 -6.01 16.74 -2.49
C PHE A 154 -7.38 17.37 -2.16
N THR A 155 -8.46 16.65 -2.40
CA THR A 155 -9.82 17.07 -2.03
C THR A 155 -10.49 16.00 -1.20
N ASP A 156 -10.76 16.33 0.07
CA ASP A 156 -11.52 15.44 0.96
C ASP A 156 -13.01 15.51 0.60
N LYS A 157 -13.66 14.34 0.54
CA LYS A 157 -15.12 14.24 0.37
C LYS A 157 -15.78 14.29 1.75
N ILE A 158 -16.67 15.27 1.91
CA ILE A 158 -17.40 15.54 3.17
C ILE A 158 -18.90 15.73 2.94
N ALA A 159 -19.39 15.56 1.69
CA ALA A 159 -20.77 15.83 1.34
C ALA A 159 -21.68 14.64 1.67
N GLY A 160 -22.86 14.92 2.22
CA GLY A 160 -23.81 13.90 2.65
C GLY A 160 -23.54 13.39 4.06
N THR A 161 -24.27 12.36 4.45
CA THR A 161 -24.13 11.71 5.76
C THR A 161 -23.98 10.21 5.59
N VAL A 162 -23.47 9.54 6.61
CA VAL A 162 -23.24 8.09 6.60
C VAL A 162 -23.84 7.41 7.82
N SER A 163 -24.21 6.16 7.65
CA SER A 163 -24.66 5.26 8.70
C SER A 163 -23.81 3.99 8.65
N ILE A 164 -23.42 3.51 9.82
CA ILE A 164 -22.70 2.26 9.99
C ILE A 164 -23.01 1.68 11.37
N VAL A 165 -23.27 0.39 11.40
CA VAL A 165 -23.57 -0.34 12.64
C VAL A 165 -22.26 -0.80 13.27
N ASN A 166 -22.17 -0.76 14.61
CA ASN A 166 -21.04 -1.35 15.33
C ASN A 166 -20.82 -2.82 14.90
N GLY A 167 -19.58 -3.18 14.62
CA GLY A 167 -19.19 -4.50 14.13
C GLY A 167 -19.43 -4.74 12.64
N ALA A 168 -20.03 -3.80 11.90
CA ALA A 168 -20.23 -3.93 10.45
C ALA A 168 -19.07 -3.34 9.64
N ALA A 169 -18.88 -3.83 8.42
CA ALA A 169 -17.90 -3.29 7.46
C ALA A 169 -18.56 -2.47 6.32
N VAL A 170 -19.89 -2.44 6.24
CA VAL A 170 -20.61 -1.72 5.18
C VAL A 170 -21.02 -0.35 5.69
N VAL A 171 -20.61 0.69 4.97
CA VAL A 171 -21.00 2.08 5.21
C VAL A 171 -22.08 2.45 4.21
N THR A 172 -23.21 2.94 4.70
CA THR A 172 -24.32 3.42 3.85
C THR A 172 -24.40 4.93 3.93
N GLY A 173 -24.41 5.59 2.77
CA GLY A 173 -24.45 7.04 2.64
C GLY A 173 -25.81 7.58 2.19
N VAL A 174 -26.09 8.83 2.53
CA VAL A 174 -27.21 9.63 2.00
C VAL A 174 -26.64 10.95 1.49
N GLY A 175 -26.89 11.27 0.21
CA GLY A 175 -26.31 12.45 -0.43
C GLY A 175 -24.79 12.39 -0.62
N THR A 176 -24.20 11.20 -0.45
CA THR A 176 -22.77 10.95 -0.68
C THR A 176 -22.48 10.75 -2.16
N ALA A 177 -21.23 10.99 -2.54
CA ALA A 177 -20.72 10.76 -3.89
C ALA A 177 -19.50 9.82 -3.86
N PHE A 178 -19.68 8.62 -3.29
CA PHE A 178 -18.64 7.59 -3.34
C PHE A 178 -18.38 7.21 -4.80
N ALA A 179 -17.14 6.82 -5.10
CA ALA A 179 -16.72 6.44 -6.43
C ALA A 179 -15.78 5.23 -6.36
N ALA A 180 -15.68 4.47 -7.46
CA ALA A 180 -14.72 3.37 -7.57
C ALA A 180 -13.27 3.82 -7.32
N THR A 181 -12.94 5.09 -7.60
CA THR A 181 -11.64 5.69 -7.31
C THR A 181 -11.35 5.91 -5.83
N ASP A 182 -12.35 5.79 -4.96
CA ASP A 182 -12.18 5.90 -3.51
C ASP A 182 -11.68 4.59 -2.86
N VAL A 183 -11.71 3.46 -3.60
CA VAL A 183 -11.12 2.22 -3.12
C VAL A 183 -9.62 2.42 -2.88
N GLY A 184 -9.16 2.05 -1.68
CA GLY A 184 -7.80 2.28 -1.20
C GLY A 184 -7.59 3.61 -0.47
N ARG A 185 -8.54 4.56 -0.55
CA ARG A 185 -8.57 5.75 0.31
C ARG A 185 -9.11 5.40 1.70
N TYR A 186 -9.13 6.39 2.59
CA TYR A 186 -9.57 6.20 3.96
C TYR A 186 -10.80 7.07 4.25
N ILE A 187 -11.70 6.54 5.07
CA ILE A 187 -12.84 7.25 5.64
C ILE A 187 -12.67 7.32 7.16
N ARG A 188 -13.00 8.47 7.74
CA ARG A 188 -13.04 8.72 9.17
C ARG A 188 -14.42 9.23 9.55
N PHE A 189 -14.92 8.74 10.67
CA PHE A 189 -16.17 9.19 11.24
C PHE A 189 -15.87 10.14 12.41
N ASP A 190 -16.72 11.14 12.60
CA ASP A 190 -16.49 12.17 13.63
C ASP A 190 -16.62 11.61 15.06
N THR A 191 -17.38 10.52 15.25
CA THR A 191 -17.69 9.93 16.55
C THR A 191 -16.53 9.17 17.18
N ASP A 192 -15.75 8.42 16.40
CA ASP A 192 -14.66 7.58 16.89
C ASP A 192 -13.27 8.14 16.57
N GLY A 193 -13.18 8.96 15.52
CA GLY A 193 -11.96 9.62 15.12
C GLY A 193 -10.91 8.71 14.47
N PHE A 194 -11.23 7.45 14.16
CA PHE A 194 -10.30 6.52 13.52
C PHE A 194 -10.47 6.48 11.99
N TRP A 195 -9.38 6.19 11.27
CA TRP A 195 -9.36 6.06 9.82
C TRP A 195 -9.51 4.60 9.40
N TYR A 196 -10.51 4.32 8.56
CA TYR A 196 -10.80 3.01 8.00
C TYR A 196 -10.50 3.02 6.51
N LYS A 197 -9.70 2.05 6.05
CA LYS A 197 -9.38 1.88 4.62
C LYS A 197 -10.61 1.34 3.88
N ILE A 198 -10.92 1.91 2.72
CA ILE A 198 -11.99 1.45 1.84
C ILE A 198 -11.45 0.29 0.99
N THR A 199 -12.11 -0.87 1.05
CA THR A 199 -11.72 -2.09 0.31
C THR A 199 -12.56 -2.31 -0.93
N SER A 200 -13.81 -1.86 -0.93
CA SER A 200 -14.69 -2.00 -2.08
C SER A 200 -15.66 -0.85 -2.21
N PHE A 201 -16.09 -0.62 -3.45
CA PHE A 201 -17.13 0.33 -3.82
C PHE A 201 -18.29 -0.46 -4.42
N ALA A 202 -19.48 -0.31 -3.84
CA ALA A 202 -20.70 -0.94 -4.37
C ALA A 202 -21.51 0.08 -5.18
N THR A 203 -21.82 1.24 -4.59
CA THR A 203 -22.59 2.31 -5.22
C THR A 203 -22.14 3.68 -4.68
N ALA A 204 -22.63 4.78 -5.28
CA ALA A 204 -22.36 6.14 -4.80
C ALA A 204 -22.76 6.39 -3.32
N THR A 205 -23.55 5.50 -2.74
CA THR A 205 -24.05 5.50 -1.37
C THR A 205 -23.68 4.24 -0.58
N SER A 206 -22.78 3.40 -1.08
CA SER A 206 -22.37 2.19 -0.37
C SER A 206 -20.94 1.80 -0.66
N ILE A 207 -20.14 1.68 0.39
CA ILE A 207 -18.73 1.24 0.36
C ILE A 207 -18.47 0.23 1.48
N THR A 208 -17.40 -0.55 1.34
CA THR A 208 -16.94 -1.48 2.37
C THR A 208 -15.58 -1.05 2.90
N ILE A 209 -15.40 -1.13 4.22
CA ILE A 209 -14.14 -0.86 4.91
C ILE A 209 -13.41 -2.15 5.28
N ASP A 210 -12.10 -2.07 5.46
CA ASP A 210 -11.21 -3.23 5.72
C ASP A 210 -11.42 -3.85 7.10
N ARG A 211 -11.53 -3.00 8.13
CA ARG A 211 -11.82 -3.41 9.51
C ARG A 211 -13.26 -3.12 9.84
N ASN A 212 -13.91 -4.02 10.58
CA ASN A 212 -15.24 -3.77 11.13
C ASN A 212 -15.22 -2.50 11.99
N TYR A 213 -16.30 -1.73 11.93
CA TYR A 213 -16.43 -0.49 12.67
C TYR A 213 -16.51 -0.76 14.18
N GLU A 214 -15.59 -0.16 14.95
CA GLU A 214 -15.46 -0.42 16.40
C GLU A 214 -16.15 0.64 17.26
N GLY A 215 -16.58 1.75 16.65
CA GLY A 215 -17.26 2.84 17.35
C GLY A 215 -18.76 2.60 17.59
N THR A 216 -19.40 3.54 18.28
CA THR A 216 -20.85 3.53 18.51
C THR A 216 -21.61 3.66 17.19
N THR A 217 -22.63 2.81 16.97
CA THR A 217 -23.48 2.83 15.78
C THR A 217 -23.87 4.26 15.38
N ILE A 218 -23.57 4.60 14.13
CA ILE A 218 -23.84 5.90 13.54
C ILE A 218 -25.11 5.81 12.69
N SER A 219 -26.03 6.76 12.87
CA SER A 219 -27.17 6.99 11.99
C SER A 219 -27.15 8.42 11.49
N GLY A 220 -26.87 8.62 10.20
CA GLY A 220 -26.81 9.94 9.57
C GLY A 220 -25.68 10.85 10.09
N GLY A 221 -24.51 10.30 10.40
CA GLY A 221 -23.37 11.04 10.91
C GLY A 221 -22.53 11.70 9.82
N ASN A 222 -21.75 12.70 10.24
CA ASN A 222 -20.74 13.34 9.40
C ASN A 222 -19.52 12.42 9.22
N TYR A 223 -18.81 12.63 8.12
CA TYR A 223 -17.61 11.88 7.80
C TYR A 223 -16.61 12.72 7.02
N LYS A 224 -15.39 12.21 6.97
CA LYS A 224 -14.35 12.70 6.07
C LYS A 224 -13.74 11.53 5.32
N LEU A 225 -13.72 11.61 4.00
CA LEU A 225 -13.04 10.63 3.14
C LEU A 225 -11.92 11.33 2.40
N GLY A 226 -10.69 10.81 2.52
CA GLY A 226 -9.52 11.41 1.90
C GLY A 226 -8.37 10.44 1.70
N THR A 227 -7.35 10.91 0.98
CA THR A 227 -6.13 10.14 0.75
C THR A 227 -5.15 10.39 1.90
N VAL A 228 -4.84 9.33 2.64
CA VAL A 228 -3.86 9.36 3.73
C VAL A 228 -2.50 8.94 3.17
N PRO A 229 -1.43 9.73 3.36
CA PRO A 229 -0.11 9.35 2.90
C PRO A 229 0.37 8.11 3.67
N PRO A 230 1.03 7.14 3.01
CA PRO A 230 1.47 5.90 3.64
C PRO A 230 2.78 6.10 4.40
N ILE A 231 2.71 6.99 5.39
CA ILE A 231 3.76 7.36 6.32
C ILE A 231 3.18 7.32 7.74
N PRO A 232 4.03 7.16 8.78
CA PRO A 232 3.60 7.29 10.16
C PRO A 232 2.88 8.62 10.39
N GLU A 233 1.95 8.64 11.35
CA GLU A 233 1.19 9.85 11.66
C GLU A 233 2.09 11.04 11.97
N ASP A 234 3.12 10.82 12.80
CA ASP A 234 4.08 11.87 13.19
C ASP A 234 4.92 12.37 12.01
N ALA A 235 5.07 11.54 10.97
CA ALA A 235 5.77 11.93 9.75
C ALA A 235 4.96 12.90 8.88
N THR A 236 3.63 12.97 9.05
CA THR A 236 2.80 13.92 8.29
C THR A 236 3.18 15.38 8.57
N GLU A 237 3.54 15.71 9.80
CA GLU A 237 4.01 17.04 10.15
C GLU A 237 5.40 17.34 9.58
N ILE A 238 6.28 16.33 9.54
CA ILE A 238 7.61 16.46 8.92
C ILE A 238 7.48 16.84 7.44
N VAL A 239 6.60 16.16 6.70
CA VAL A 239 6.31 16.47 5.29
C VAL A 239 5.79 17.91 5.14
N ALA A 240 4.85 18.33 6.00
CA ALA A 240 4.30 19.68 5.97
C ALA A 240 5.38 20.76 6.18
N ARG A 241 6.29 20.55 7.15
CA ARG A 241 7.39 21.47 7.45
C ARG A 241 8.43 21.55 6.32
N PHE A 242 8.83 20.42 5.73
CA PHE A 242 9.71 20.43 4.56
C PHE A 242 9.04 21.09 3.33
N THR A 243 7.72 20.96 3.20
CA THR A 243 6.98 21.62 2.12
C THR A 243 7.00 23.13 2.30
N LEU A 244 6.80 23.61 3.54
CA LEU A 244 6.95 25.03 3.87
C LEU A 244 8.36 25.54 3.58
N GLN A 245 9.40 24.80 3.99
CA GLN A 245 10.79 25.16 3.69
C GLN A 245 10.99 25.37 2.17
N ARG A 246 10.64 24.38 1.33
CA ARG A 246 10.79 24.51 -0.12
C ARG A 246 9.97 25.67 -0.71
N LEU A 247 8.80 25.94 -0.15
CA LEU A 247 7.97 27.05 -0.58
C LEU A 247 8.64 28.40 -0.26
N TRP A 248 9.20 28.56 0.95
CA TRP A 248 9.88 29.79 1.35
C TRP A 248 11.19 30.00 0.58
N GLU A 249 11.97 28.95 0.32
CA GLU A 249 13.19 29.02 -0.51
C GLU A 249 12.96 29.55 -1.92
N LYS A 250 11.74 29.38 -2.46
CA LYS A 250 11.38 29.86 -3.79
C LYS A 250 10.84 31.28 -3.81
N ARG A 251 10.67 31.94 -2.66
CA ARG A 251 10.24 33.34 -2.61
C ARG A 251 11.43 34.27 -2.85
N GLU A 252 11.21 35.32 -3.63
CA GLU A 252 12.26 36.24 -4.11
C GLU A 252 12.91 37.08 -2.99
N ASP A 253 12.21 37.29 -1.86
CA ASP A 253 12.72 38.04 -0.70
C ASP A 253 13.64 37.17 0.17
N MET A 254 14.89 37.02 -0.28
CA MET A 254 15.88 36.11 0.30
C MET A 254 16.21 36.36 1.78
N SER A 255 16.07 37.60 2.30
CA SER A 255 16.44 37.91 3.69
C SER A 255 15.44 37.30 4.69
N ILE A 256 14.14 37.50 4.43
CA ILE A 256 13.06 36.94 5.27
C ILE A 256 12.82 35.46 4.91
N ALA A 257 12.93 35.12 3.63
CA ALA A 257 12.74 33.75 3.15
C ALA A 257 13.80 32.79 3.70
N GLY A 258 15.07 33.19 3.73
CA GLY A 258 16.17 32.36 4.24
C GLY A 258 15.99 31.99 5.72
N GLY A 259 15.63 32.97 6.57
CA GLY A 259 15.38 32.74 7.99
C GLY A 259 14.20 31.79 8.24
N LYS A 260 13.10 31.94 7.50
CA LYS A 260 11.93 31.06 7.63
C LYS A 260 12.20 29.66 7.09
N ALA A 261 12.87 29.53 5.94
CA ALA A 261 13.24 28.24 5.37
C ALA A 261 14.11 27.43 6.33
N SER A 262 15.19 28.04 6.86
CA SER A 262 16.08 27.41 7.82
C SER A 262 15.34 27.00 9.10
N TYR A 263 14.44 27.86 9.61
CA TYR A 263 13.62 27.54 10.78
C TYR A 263 12.77 26.27 10.60
N TYR A 264 12.08 26.12 9.46
CA TYR A 264 11.27 24.94 9.20
C TYR A 264 12.12 23.69 8.95
N GLU A 265 13.25 23.84 8.27
CA GLU A 265 14.21 22.75 8.05
C GLU A 265 14.72 22.16 9.36
N ASP A 266 15.17 23.02 10.30
CA ASP A 266 15.73 22.58 11.58
C ASP A 266 14.69 21.87 12.46
N ARG A 267 13.43 22.32 12.41
CA ARG A 267 12.33 21.64 13.12
C ARG A 267 11.95 20.32 12.45
N ALA A 268 11.94 20.26 11.13
CA ALA A 268 11.67 19.02 10.39
C ALA A 268 12.76 17.97 10.65
N LYS A 269 14.04 18.36 10.58
CA LYS A 269 15.19 17.48 10.86
C LYS A 269 15.20 16.96 12.29
N ARG A 270 14.89 17.80 13.28
CA ARG A 270 14.78 17.37 14.69
C ARG A 270 13.67 16.35 14.89
N ALA A 271 12.48 16.62 14.36
CA ALA A 271 11.35 15.69 14.43
C ALA A 271 11.66 14.37 13.73
N LEU A 272 12.27 14.42 12.54
CA LEU A 272 12.69 13.23 11.80
C LEU A 272 13.72 12.40 12.58
N LYS A 273 14.71 13.04 13.20
CA LYS A 273 15.71 12.35 14.01
C LYS A 273 15.07 11.64 15.21
N SER A 274 14.12 12.29 15.88
CA SER A 274 13.36 11.68 16.99
C SER A 274 12.57 10.47 16.49
N LEU A 275 11.74 10.67 15.47
CA LEU A 275 10.89 9.60 14.93
C LEU A 275 11.70 8.41 14.44
N ARG A 276 12.85 8.66 13.79
CA ARG A 276 13.74 7.58 13.37
C ARG A 276 14.25 6.77 14.55
N LYS A 277 14.63 7.42 15.65
CA LYS A 277 15.07 6.76 16.87
C LYS A 277 13.94 5.90 17.45
N ASP A 278 12.74 6.45 17.56
CA ASP A 278 11.57 5.74 18.11
C ASP A 278 11.23 4.49 17.27
N ILE A 279 11.34 4.59 15.94
CA ILE A 279 11.15 3.47 15.03
C ILE A 279 12.24 2.41 15.21
N GLU A 280 13.52 2.82 15.28
CA GLU A 280 14.64 1.90 15.51
C GLU A 280 14.46 1.12 16.84
N GLU A 281 14.06 1.81 17.92
CA GLU A 281 13.78 1.17 19.22
C GLU A 281 12.58 0.21 19.18
N MET A 282 11.57 0.48 18.35
CA MET A 282 10.41 -0.42 18.20
C MET A 282 10.78 -1.73 17.49
N TYR A 283 11.67 -1.69 16.49
CA TYR A 283 12.11 -2.88 15.75
C TYR A 283 13.13 -3.73 16.51
N ASP A 284 13.91 -3.14 17.42
CA ASP A 284 14.85 -3.86 18.30
C ASP A 284 14.17 -4.49 19.53
N SER A 285 12.84 -4.39 19.63
CA SER A 285 12.07 -5.03 20.71
C SER A 285 12.08 -6.57 20.57
N PRO A 286 12.54 -7.33 21.59
CA PRO A 286 12.70 -8.79 21.53
C PRO A 286 11.38 -9.58 21.52
N TYR A 287 10.21 -8.92 21.39
CA TYR A 287 8.89 -9.53 21.59
C TYR A 287 8.19 -9.99 20.31
N VAL A 288 8.82 -9.90 19.12
CA VAL A 288 8.24 -10.50 17.91
C VAL A 288 8.53 -12.00 17.90
N HIS A 289 7.63 -12.77 18.52
CA HIS A 289 7.57 -14.23 18.44
C HIS A 289 7.67 -14.67 16.98
N THR A 290 8.78 -15.29 16.62
CA THR A 290 8.85 -16.10 15.41
C THR A 290 7.83 -17.22 15.55
N LEU A 291 6.81 -17.23 14.68
CA LEU A 291 5.92 -18.37 14.58
C LEU A 291 6.78 -19.62 14.31
N PRO A 292 6.53 -20.75 15.01
CA PRO A 292 7.23 -21.99 14.73
C PRO A 292 7.07 -22.34 13.25
N ARG A 293 8.19 -22.55 12.57
CA ARG A 293 8.27 -22.85 11.13
C ARG A 293 7.68 -24.23 10.79
N ASP A 294 7.26 -24.99 11.80
CA ASP A 294 7.04 -26.44 11.76
C ASP A 294 5.58 -26.88 11.55
N LEU A 295 4.66 -25.97 11.21
CA LEU A 295 3.23 -26.28 10.99
C LEU A 295 2.73 -25.97 9.57
N LEU A 296 3.62 -25.68 8.62
CA LEU A 296 3.18 -25.46 7.24
C LEU A 296 2.97 -26.81 6.53
N PRO A 297 1.84 -26.99 5.81
CA PRO A 297 1.59 -28.20 5.05
C PRO A 297 2.66 -28.37 3.98
N VAL A 298 3.15 -29.60 3.87
CA VAL A 298 4.20 -29.99 2.94
C VAL A 298 3.62 -30.09 1.53
N ASN A 299 4.31 -29.53 0.54
CA ASN A 299 3.89 -29.64 -0.87
C ASN A 299 3.84 -31.14 -1.27
N PRO A 300 2.70 -31.65 -1.78
CA PRO A 300 2.57 -33.05 -2.20
C PRO A 300 3.60 -33.51 -3.24
N ASN A 301 4.12 -32.60 -4.07
CA ASN A 301 5.17 -32.92 -5.05
C ASN A 301 6.50 -33.30 -4.38
N ASN A 302 6.75 -32.90 -3.12
CA ASN A 302 7.98 -33.22 -2.40
C ASN A 302 7.99 -34.66 -1.88
N TYR A 303 6.84 -35.34 -1.88
CA TYR A 303 6.67 -36.73 -1.42
C TYR A 303 5.68 -37.46 -2.33
N PRO A 304 6.07 -37.80 -3.58
CA PRO A 304 5.21 -38.56 -4.46
C PRO A 304 4.87 -39.88 -3.79
N THR A 305 3.57 -40.14 -3.58
CA THR A 305 3.05 -41.39 -3.03
C THR A 305 3.30 -42.51 -4.04
N GLY A 306 4.50 -43.08 -4.00
CA GLY A 306 4.94 -44.12 -4.93
C GLY A 306 6.28 -44.79 -4.63
N LEU A 307 6.93 -44.47 -3.50
CA LEU A 307 8.07 -45.23 -2.99
C LEU A 307 7.60 -46.15 -1.85
N SER A 308 6.92 -47.24 -2.24
CA SER A 308 6.69 -48.43 -1.40
C SER A 308 7.22 -49.64 -2.14
#